data_AF-A0A7S1ZEH5-F1
#
_entry.id   AF-A0A7S1ZEH5-F1
#
_cell.length_a   1.000
_cell.length_b   1.000
_cell.length_c   1.000
_cell.angle_alpha   90.00
_cell.angle_beta   90.00
_cell.angle_gamma   90.00
#
_symmetry.space_group_name_H-M   'P 1'
#
loop_
_entity.id
_entity.type
_entity.pdbx_description
1 polymer ?
#
loop_
_entity_poly.entity_id
_entity_poly.type
_entity_poly.pdbx_seq_one_letter_code
_entity_poly.pdbx_strand_id
1 'polypeptide(L)'
;RKEKRYREMYDKAMQGIHDHLVFISEPGNLTYIAERHNGNLVHRMDHLVCFLGGLLALGAYTHPNGLESPVAQRDLKTGKALAYTCYQMYARMPTGLSPEYVDFSPYNTNTDFIAGDPAYILRPEAVETFYILHQLTGDPVYLEWGWEVFQSIEEFCRTGAAYGSIDNVEIPNEPPEDRMESFFLAETMKYLYLLMDKNADIDVLSTHVFNTEAHPLRISGLLPNGGSKRKWWG
;
A
#
# COMPACT_ATOMS: atom_id res chain seq x y z
N ARG A 1 5.62 6.94 -23.23
CA ARG A 1 5.77 5.48 -23.03
C ARG A 1 6.65 4.89 -24.12
N LYS A 2 7.97 4.82 -23.90
CA LYS A 2 8.95 4.40 -24.92
C LYS A 2 9.46 2.97 -24.75
N GLU A 3 9.30 2.39 -23.56
CA GLU A 3 9.95 1.11 -23.18
C GLU A 3 8.93 -0.02 -23.02
N LYS A 4 8.49 -0.61 -24.14
CA LYS A 4 7.49 -1.68 -24.17
C LYS A 4 7.87 -2.91 -23.33
N ARG A 5 9.17 -3.23 -23.30
CA ARG A 5 9.72 -4.37 -22.55
C ARG A 5 9.32 -4.36 -21.08
N TYR A 6 9.38 -3.21 -20.41
CA TYR A 6 9.03 -3.13 -18.98
C TYR A 6 7.53 -3.33 -18.75
N ARG A 7 6.68 -2.86 -19.67
CA ARG A 7 5.25 -3.13 -19.62
C ARG A 7 4.96 -4.62 -19.77
N GLU A 8 5.58 -5.28 -20.75
CA GLU A 8 5.41 -6.73 -20.97
C GLU A 8 5.89 -7.54 -19.75
N MET A 9 7.00 -7.15 -19.13
CA MET A 9 7.48 -7.78 -17.90
C MET A 9 6.50 -7.61 -16.73
N TYR A 10 5.97 -6.40 -16.54
CA TYR A 10 4.94 -6.11 -15.55
C TYR A 10 3.69 -6.96 -15.78
N ASP A 11 3.13 -6.94 -16.99
CA ASP A 11 1.90 -7.66 -17.32
C ASP A 11 2.04 -9.16 -17.10
N LYS A 12 3.19 -9.73 -17.50
CA LYS A 12 3.49 -11.14 -17.28
C LYS A 12 3.61 -11.47 -15.79
N ALA A 13 4.23 -10.60 -15.00
CA ALA A 13 4.37 -10.79 -13.56
C ALA A 13 3.01 -10.71 -12.85
N MET A 14 2.19 -9.70 -13.15
CA MET A 14 0.86 -9.55 -12.55
C MET A 14 -0.05 -10.72 -12.92
N GLN A 15 -0.02 -11.17 -14.19
CA GLN A 15 -0.72 -12.38 -14.60
C GLN A 15 -0.31 -13.59 -13.75
N GLY A 16 1.00 -13.79 -13.53
CA GLY A 16 1.50 -14.89 -12.69
C GLY A 16 1.04 -14.80 -11.24
N ILE A 17 0.99 -13.59 -10.65
CA ILE A 17 0.42 -13.37 -9.31
C ILE A 17 -1.04 -13.79 -9.28
N HIS A 18 -1.85 -13.31 -10.24
CA HIS A 18 -3.26 -13.67 -10.33
C HIS A 18 -3.51 -15.18 -10.49
N ASP A 19 -2.69 -15.86 -11.30
CA ASP A 19 -2.88 -17.28 -11.59
C ASP A 19 -2.44 -18.21 -10.44
N HIS A 20 -1.56 -17.73 -9.55
CA HIS A 20 -0.86 -18.63 -8.63
C HIS A 20 -0.87 -18.22 -7.16
N LEU A 21 -1.11 -16.93 -6.87
CA LEU A 21 -0.91 -16.35 -5.54
C LEU A 21 -2.13 -15.58 -5.01
N VAL A 22 -3.11 -15.21 -5.84
CA VAL A 22 -4.33 -14.54 -5.37
C VAL A 22 -5.32 -15.57 -4.82
N PHE A 23 -5.69 -15.41 -3.56
CA PHE A 23 -6.67 -16.25 -2.87
C PHE A 23 -7.73 -15.40 -2.16
N ILE A 24 -8.82 -16.05 -1.74
CA ILE A 24 -9.92 -15.43 -0.98
C ILE A 24 -10.04 -16.22 0.33
N SER A 25 -10.09 -15.50 1.46
CA SER A 25 -10.24 -16.11 2.79
C SER A 25 -11.71 -16.36 3.14
N GLU A 26 -11.94 -17.23 4.12
CA GLU A 26 -13.24 -17.40 4.77
C GLU A 26 -13.11 -17.02 6.25
N PRO A 27 -14.16 -16.47 6.90
CA PRO A 27 -15.49 -16.18 6.35
C PRO A 27 -15.62 -14.77 5.73
N GLY A 28 -14.61 -13.91 5.87
CA GLY A 28 -14.65 -12.50 5.50
C GLY A 28 -14.52 -12.20 4.00
N ASN A 29 -14.23 -13.20 3.17
CA ASN A 29 -14.00 -13.04 1.74
C ASN A 29 -12.89 -12.03 1.41
N LEU A 30 -11.82 -12.02 2.21
CA LEU A 30 -10.69 -11.09 2.01
C LEU A 30 -9.81 -11.62 0.89
N THR A 31 -9.49 -10.77 -0.09
CA THR A 31 -8.53 -11.11 -1.14
C THR A 31 -7.11 -10.93 -0.60
N TYR A 32 -6.27 -11.95 -0.65
CA TYR A 32 -4.89 -11.88 -0.18
C TYR A 32 -3.93 -12.51 -1.18
N ILE A 33 -2.64 -12.19 -1.03
CA ILE A 33 -1.56 -12.79 -1.82
C ILE A 33 -0.81 -13.77 -0.93
N ALA A 34 -0.82 -15.03 -1.32
CA ALA A 34 -0.04 -16.07 -0.67
C ALA A 34 1.41 -16.11 -1.18
N GLU A 35 2.27 -16.80 -0.46
CA GLU A 35 3.65 -17.08 -0.84
C GLU A 35 3.79 -18.46 -1.50
N ARG A 36 4.87 -18.65 -2.26
CA ARG A 36 5.23 -19.95 -2.82
C ARG A 36 6.68 -20.31 -2.55
N HIS A 37 6.90 -21.32 -1.72
CA HIS A 37 8.22 -21.81 -1.32
C HIS A 37 8.48 -23.21 -1.91
N ASN A 38 9.45 -23.32 -2.81
CA ASN A 38 9.83 -24.58 -3.47
C ASN A 38 8.62 -25.35 -4.07
N GLY A 39 7.66 -24.62 -4.63
CA GLY A 39 6.42 -25.16 -5.20
C GLY A 39 5.25 -25.29 -4.23
N ASN A 40 5.49 -25.27 -2.92
CA ASN A 40 4.45 -25.33 -1.89
C ASN A 40 3.85 -23.95 -1.64
N LEU A 41 2.53 -23.91 -1.48
CA LEU A 41 1.80 -22.70 -1.16
C LEU A 41 1.84 -22.45 0.36
N VAL A 42 2.14 -21.23 0.76
CA VAL A 42 2.11 -20.77 2.15
C VAL A 42 1.14 -19.61 2.22
N HIS A 43 0.07 -19.76 3.00
CA HIS A 43 -1.00 -18.77 3.13
C HIS A 43 -0.60 -17.67 4.12
N ARG A 44 0.49 -16.99 3.81
CA ARG A 44 1.04 -15.86 4.55
C ARG A 44 1.01 -14.62 3.68
N MET A 45 0.77 -13.47 4.30
CA MET A 45 0.89 -12.17 3.64
C MET A 45 1.59 -11.18 4.56
N ASP A 46 2.77 -10.75 4.15
CA ASP A 46 3.50 -9.67 4.81
C ASP A 46 2.77 -8.33 4.62
N HIS A 47 2.89 -7.43 5.59
CA HIS A 47 2.45 -6.05 5.47
C HIS A 47 3.05 -5.39 4.23
N LEU A 48 4.31 -5.73 3.90
CA LEU A 48 5.00 -5.28 2.70
C LEU A 48 4.16 -5.47 1.44
N VAL A 49 3.41 -6.57 1.32
CA VAL A 49 2.60 -6.89 0.14
C VAL A 49 1.47 -5.87 -0.10
N CYS A 50 1.09 -5.09 0.92
CA CYS A 50 0.07 -4.07 0.80
C CYS A 50 0.37 -3.00 -0.27
N PHE A 51 1.63 -2.81 -0.68
CA PHE A 51 2.00 -1.92 -1.79
C PHE A 51 1.35 -2.33 -3.12
N LEU A 52 1.07 -3.64 -3.27
CA LEU A 52 0.57 -4.21 -4.53
C LEU A 52 -0.80 -3.65 -4.89
N GLY A 53 -1.61 -3.24 -3.91
CA GLY A 53 -2.92 -2.62 -4.15
C GLY A 53 -2.81 -1.35 -5.01
N GLY A 54 -1.95 -0.42 -4.60
CA GLY A 54 -1.64 0.80 -5.35
C GLY A 54 -0.95 0.50 -6.68
N LEU A 55 -0.01 -0.45 -6.72
CA LEU A 55 0.67 -0.84 -7.95
C LEU A 55 -0.29 -1.38 -9.02
N LEU A 56 -1.21 -2.27 -8.66
CA LEU A 56 -2.22 -2.80 -9.58
C LEU A 56 -3.15 -1.70 -10.10
N ALA A 57 -3.55 -0.77 -9.23
CA ALA A 57 -4.38 0.37 -9.63
C ALA A 57 -3.66 1.29 -10.62
N LEU A 58 -2.39 1.64 -10.37
CA LEU A 58 -1.56 2.39 -11.32
C LEU A 58 -1.40 1.63 -12.64
N GLY A 59 -1.15 0.31 -12.59
CA GLY A 59 -1.03 -0.54 -13.77
C GLY A 59 -2.31 -0.60 -14.62
N ALA A 60 -3.48 -0.55 -13.99
CA ALA A 60 -4.79 -0.51 -14.64
C ALA A 60 -5.07 0.84 -15.31
N TYR A 61 -4.90 1.96 -14.60
CA TYR A 61 -5.10 3.30 -15.15
C TYR A 61 -4.07 3.63 -16.24
N THR A 62 -2.90 3.00 -16.19
CA THR A 62 -1.87 3.14 -17.22
C THR A 62 -1.88 2.02 -18.27
N HIS A 63 -2.90 1.16 -18.31
CA HIS A 63 -2.97 0.05 -19.26
C HIS A 63 -3.00 0.56 -20.72
N PRO A 64 -2.22 -0.02 -21.66
CA PRO A 64 -2.18 0.44 -23.06
C PRO A 64 -3.53 0.38 -23.80
N ASN A 65 -4.36 -0.59 -23.45
CA ASN A 65 -5.70 -0.77 -24.03
C ASN A 65 -6.79 0.01 -23.27
N GLY A 66 -6.40 0.90 -22.34
CA GLY A 66 -7.33 1.69 -21.53
C GLY A 66 -7.89 0.95 -20.31
N LEU A 67 -8.52 1.73 -19.44
CA LEU A 67 -9.08 1.26 -18.15
C LEU A 67 -10.22 0.26 -18.32
N GLU A 68 -10.98 0.33 -19.42
CA GLU A 68 -12.08 -0.59 -19.72
C GLU A 68 -11.62 -1.97 -20.23
N SER A 69 -10.31 -2.15 -20.45
CA SER A 69 -9.81 -3.46 -20.87
C SER A 69 -9.99 -4.52 -19.77
N PRO A 70 -10.23 -5.80 -20.12
CA PRO A 70 -10.45 -6.85 -19.12
C PRO A 70 -9.32 -6.99 -18.09
N VAL A 71 -8.07 -6.81 -18.53
CA VAL A 71 -6.89 -6.87 -17.65
C VAL A 71 -6.88 -5.69 -16.69
N ALA A 72 -7.11 -4.46 -17.17
CA ALA A 72 -7.17 -3.28 -16.30
C ALA A 72 -8.29 -3.39 -15.27
N GLN A 73 -9.48 -3.87 -15.67
CA GLN A 73 -10.60 -4.08 -14.75
C GLN A 73 -10.30 -5.16 -13.70
N ARG A 74 -9.67 -6.28 -14.10
CA ARG A 74 -9.21 -7.32 -13.16
C ARG A 74 -8.22 -6.76 -12.15
N ASP A 75 -7.18 -6.09 -12.62
CA ASP A 75 -6.10 -5.57 -11.78
C ASP A 75 -6.64 -4.50 -10.82
N LEU A 76 -7.48 -3.58 -11.29
CA LEU A 76 -8.10 -2.57 -10.44
C LEU A 76 -9.01 -3.22 -9.38
N LYS A 77 -9.82 -4.21 -9.76
CA LYS A 77 -10.68 -4.94 -8.81
C LYS A 77 -9.85 -5.61 -7.72
N THR A 78 -8.77 -6.30 -8.08
CA THR A 78 -7.88 -6.93 -7.12
C THR A 78 -7.13 -5.91 -6.28
N GLY A 79 -6.67 -4.80 -6.87
CA GLY A 79 -6.02 -3.72 -6.13
C GLY A 79 -6.91 -3.12 -5.04
N LYS A 80 -8.18 -2.86 -5.36
CA LYS A 80 -9.19 -2.41 -4.38
C LYS A 80 -9.46 -3.46 -3.30
N ALA A 81 -9.56 -4.73 -3.68
CA ALA A 81 -9.80 -5.81 -2.74
C ALA A 81 -8.61 -6.03 -1.78
N LEU A 82 -7.38 -5.93 -2.28
CA LEU A 82 -6.16 -5.97 -1.46
C LEU A 82 -6.08 -4.77 -0.52
N ALA A 83 -6.44 -3.57 -0.97
CA ALA A 83 -6.50 -2.40 -0.09
C ALA A 83 -7.46 -2.63 1.07
N TYR A 84 -8.64 -3.22 0.80
CA TYR A 84 -9.58 -3.59 1.86
C TYR A 84 -9.00 -4.64 2.81
N THR A 85 -8.36 -5.69 2.30
CA THR A 85 -7.69 -6.69 3.16
C THR A 85 -6.60 -6.08 4.02
N CYS A 86 -5.78 -5.20 3.46
CA CYS A 86 -4.75 -4.47 4.20
C CYS A 86 -5.35 -3.58 5.27
N TYR A 87 -6.45 -2.86 4.98
CA TYR A 87 -7.19 -2.15 6.03
C TYR A 87 -7.70 -3.11 7.13
N GLN A 88 -8.20 -4.29 6.77
CA GLN A 88 -8.64 -5.30 7.74
C GLN A 88 -7.49 -5.84 8.60
N MET A 89 -6.25 -5.89 8.09
CA MET A 89 -5.07 -6.24 8.88
C MET A 89 -4.81 -5.22 10.01
N TYR A 90 -5.17 -3.95 9.82
CA TYR A 90 -5.15 -2.92 10.86
C TYR A 90 -6.39 -3.01 11.76
N ALA A 91 -7.58 -2.89 11.17
CA ALA A 91 -8.84 -2.70 11.89
C ALA A 91 -9.24 -3.86 12.81
N ARG A 92 -8.68 -5.06 12.57
CA ARG A 92 -8.94 -6.25 13.39
C ARG A 92 -7.95 -6.43 14.54
N MET A 93 -6.90 -5.62 14.60
CA MET A 93 -5.96 -5.66 15.72
C MET A 93 -6.46 -4.75 16.85
N PRO A 94 -6.25 -5.14 18.12
CA PRO A 94 -6.58 -4.32 19.29
C PRO A 94 -6.03 -2.89 19.25
N THR A 95 -4.81 -2.68 18.72
CA THR A 95 -4.20 -1.34 18.55
C THR A 95 -4.68 -0.61 17.30
N GLY A 96 -5.43 -1.26 16.40
CA GLY A 96 -5.72 -0.70 15.08
C GLY A 96 -4.47 -0.53 14.20
N LEU A 97 -3.38 -1.25 14.48
CA LEU A 97 -2.13 -1.28 13.69
C LEU A 97 -1.91 -2.69 13.15
N SER A 98 -1.46 -2.81 11.90
CA SER A 98 -1.21 -4.13 11.30
C SER A 98 0.04 -4.80 11.87
N PRO A 99 0.03 -6.13 12.06
CA PRO A 99 1.25 -6.90 12.28
C PRO A 99 2.17 -6.88 11.05
N GLU A 100 3.42 -7.30 11.23
CA GLU A 100 4.43 -7.41 10.17
C GLU A 100 4.03 -8.43 9.11
N TYR A 101 3.42 -9.54 9.53
CA TYR A 101 2.71 -10.44 8.63
C TYR A 101 1.54 -11.14 9.32
N VAL A 102 0.59 -11.58 8.50
CA VAL A 102 -0.54 -12.42 8.92
C VAL A 102 -0.47 -13.80 8.27
N ASP A 103 -0.89 -14.81 9.02
CA ASP A 103 -1.10 -16.15 8.50
C ASP A 103 -2.61 -16.38 8.29
N PHE A 104 -3.01 -16.53 7.02
CA PHE A 104 -4.36 -16.89 6.62
C PHE A 104 -4.59 -18.39 6.77
N SER A 105 -5.78 -18.77 7.21
CA SER A 105 -6.17 -20.17 7.32
C SER A 105 -7.32 -20.49 6.36
N PRO A 106 -7.05 -20.93 5.12
CA PRO A 106 -8.09 -21.17 4.12
C PRO A 106 -9.04 -22.32 4.50
N TYR A 107 -8.72 -23.09 5.55
CA TYR A 107 -9.53 -24.21 6.03
C TYR A 107 -10.21 -23.93 7.38
N ASN A 108 -9.96 -22.77 7.98
CA ASN A 108 -10.62 -22.36 9.22
C ASN A 108 -11.68 -21.31 8.89
N THR A 109 -12.95 -21.67 9.06
CA THR A 109 -14.08 -20.79 8.73
C THR A 109 -14.43 -19.81 9.85
N ASN A 110 -13.74 -19.86 10.99
CA ASN A 110 -14.04 -18.99 12.14
C ASN A 110 -13.24 -17.67 12.10
N THR A 111 -12.09 -17.64 11.42
CA THR A 111 -11.20 -16.47 11.42
C THR A 111 -10.39 -16.44 10.13
N ASP A 112 -10.41 -15.29 9.43
CA ASP A 112 -9.71 -15.14 8.15
C ASP A 112 -8.18 -15.29 8.29
N PHE A 113 -7.60 -14.66 9.32
CA PHE A 113 -6.16 -14.68 9.59
C PHE A 113 -5.85 -14.43 11.07
N ILE A 114 -4.63 -14.78 11.48
CA ILE A 114 -4.04 -14.43 12.77
C ILE A 114 -2.76 -13.62 12.56
N ALA A 115 -2.35 -12.82 13.55
CA ALA A 115 -1.04 -12.20 13.56
C ALA A 115 0.03 -13.30 13.64
N GLY A 116 0.95 -13.31 12.68
CA GLY A 116 2.02 -14.29 12.64
C GLY A 116 3.35 -13.74 13.16
N ASP A 117 3.63 -12.47 12.88
CA ASP A 117 4.62 -11.65 13.61
C ASP A 117 3.92 -10.34 14.01
N PRO A 118 3.63 -10.15 15.30
CA PRO A 118 2.77 -9.07 15.76
C PRO A 118 3.46 -7.70 15.83
N ALA A 119 4.72 -7.58 15.46
CA ALA A 119 5.41 -6.29 15.48
C ALA A 119 4.82 -5.31 14.45
N TYR A 120 4.83 -4.01 14.78
CA TYR A 120 4.56 -2.95 13.82
C TYR A 120 5.67 -1.91 13.85
N ILE A 121 6.41 -1.82 12.75
CA ILE A 121 7.61 -0.98 12.65
C ILE A 121 7.36 0.33 11.88
N LEU A 122 6.16 0.89 11.97
CA LEU A 122 5.77 2.18 11.37
C LEU A 122 5.70 2.17 9.83
N ARG A 123 5.42 1.00 9.25
CA ARG A 123 5.47 0.74 7.81
C ARG A 123 4.44 1.53 6.98
N PRO A 124 4.76 1.88 5.72
CA PRO A 124 3.92 2.74 4.88
C PRO A 124 2.98 2.01 3.92
N GLU A 125 3.15 0.72 3.63
CA GLU A 125 2.65 0.15 2.37
C GLU A 125 1.10 0.16 2.24
N ALA A 126 0.37 0.06 3.35
CA ALA A 126 -1.08 0.22 3.35
C ALA A 126 -1.51 1.66 3.05
N VAL A 127 -0.90 2.66 3.70
CA VAL A 127 -1.24 4.08 3.50
C VAL A 127 -0.76 4.60 2.14
N GLU A 128 0.32 4.04 1.58
CA GLU A 128 0.71 4.24 0.18
C GLU A 128 -0.42 3.82 -0.77
N THR A 129 -0.94 2.61 -0.58
CA THR A 129 -2.04 2.08 -1.39
C THR A 129 -3.31 2.91 -1.25
N PHE A 130 -3.65 3.36 -0.03
CA PHE A 130 -4.81 4.23 0.20
C PHE A 130 -4.64 5.57 -0.52
N TYR A 131 -3.46 6.19 -0.41
CA TYR A 131 -3.15 7.42 -1.13
C TYR A 131 -3.32 7.25 -2.64
N ILE A 132 -2.68 6.24 -3.24
CA ILE A 132 -2.75 5.99 -4.68
C ILE A 132 -4.20 5.75 -5.12
N LEU A 133 -4.95 4.89 -4.43
CA LEU A 133 -6.32 4.59 -4.80
C LEU A 133 -7.24 5.80 -4.64
N HIS A 134 -7.07 6.61 -3.59
CA HIS A 134 -7.79 7.87 -3.43
C HIS A 134 -7.52 8.83 -4.60
N GLN A 135 -6.25 9.02 -4.98
CA GLN A 135 -5.89 9.88 -6.10
C GLN A 135 -6.50 9.41 -7.43
N LEU A 136 -6.57 8.10 -7.65
CA LEU A 136 -7.07 7.53 -8.90
C LEU A 136 -8.60 7.50 -8.98
N THR A 137 -9.27 7.25 -7.86
CA THR A 137 -10.71 6.93 -7.84
C THR A 137 -11.57 8.04 -7.23
N GLY A 138 -10.98 8.89 -6.38
CA GLY A 138 -11.70 9.89 -5.58
C GLY A 138 -12.59 9.28 -4.49
N ASP A 139 -12.48 7.98 -4.22
CA ASP A 139 -13.31 7.30 -3.21
C ASP A 139 -12.89 7.72 -1.80
N PRO A 140 -13.78 8.36 -1.01
CA PRO A 140 -13.43 8.91 0.30
C PRO A 140 -13.08 7.84 1.34
N VAL A 141 -13.43 6.57 1.12
CA VAL A 141 -13.16 5.49 2.06
C VAL A 141 -11.66 5.34 2.37
N TYR A 142 -10.80 5.60 1.39
CA TYR A 142 -9.35 5.53 1.56
C TYR A 142 -8.81 6.64 2.46
N LEU A 143 -9.45 7.81 2.47
CA LEU A 143 -9.14 8.90 3.39
C LEU A 143 -9.54 8.52 4.82
N GLU A 144 -10.73 7.92 4.99
CA GLU A 144 -11.22 7.43 6.28
C GLU A 144 -10.27 6.37 6.87
N TRP A 145 -9.89 5.36 6.08
CA TRP A 145 -8.95 4.34 6.53
C TRP A 145 -7.57 4.91 6.87
N GLY A 146 -7.04 5.83 6.04
CA GLY A 146 -5.77 6.50 6.35
C GLY A 146 -5.84 7.33 7.62
N TRP A 147 -6.99 7.97 7.89
CA TRP A 147 -7.22 8.71 9.14
C TRP A 147 -7.23 7.77 10.36
N GLU A 148 -7.93 6.64 10.29
CA GLU A 148 -7.94 5.65 11.36
C GLU A 148 -6.53 5.13 11.67
N VAL A 149 -5.74 4.81 10.64
CA VAL A 149 -4.33 4.40 10.81
C VAL A 149 -3.52 5.50 11.49
N PHE A 150 -3.66 6.77 11.08
CA PHE A 150 -2.97 7.88 11.72
C PHE A 150 -3.35 8.03 13.19
N GLN A 151 -4.63 7.88 13.54
CA GLN A 151 -5.08 7.93 14.93
C GLN A 151 -4.45 6.82 15.77
N SER A 152 -4.38 5.59 15.25
CA SER A 152 -3.71 4.48 15.93
C SER A 152 -2.22 4.74 16.13
N ILE A 153 -1.53 5.32 15.14
CA ILE A 153 -0.11 5.72 15.28
C ILE A 153 0.05 6.79 16.37
N GLU A 154 -0.82 7.80 16.42
CA GLU A 154 -0.79 8.84 17.46
C GLU A 154 -1.04 8.28 18.86
N GLU A 155 -1.91 7.28 18.99
CA GLU A 155 -2.26 6.67 20.27
C GLU A 155 -1.19 5.71 20.77
N PHE A 156 -0.70 4.81 19.91
CA PHE A 156 0.12 3.67 20.34
C PHE A 156 1.61 3.81 20.01
N CYS A 157 2.00 4.65 19.04
CA CYS A 157 3.41 4.77 18.64
C CYS A 157 4.07 6.06 19.14
N ARG A 158 3.30 7.06 19.59
CA ARG A 158 3.84 8.38 19.97
C ARG A 158 4.57 8.33 21.31
N THR A 159 5.75 8.96 21.36
CA THR A 159 6.53 9.18 22.57
C THR A 159 6.51 10.65 22.97
N GLY A 160 7.19 11.01 24.07
CA GLY A 160 7.30 12.41 24.50
C GLY A 160 8.01 13.33 23.49
N ALA A 161 8.77 12.78 22.54
CA ALA A 161 9.57 13.55 21.58
C ALA A 161 9.47 13.08 20.12
N ALA A 162 9.02 11.86 19.85
CA ALA A 162 9.03 11.24 18.54
C ALA A 162 7.98 10.11 18.45
N TYR A 163 8.24 9.09 17.63
CA TYR A 163 7.44 7.87 17.52
C TYR A 163 8.35 6.64 17.62
N GLY A 164 7.82 5.49 17.99
CA GLY A 164 8.55 4.23 18.09
C GLY A 164 7.75 3.06 17.50
N SER A 165 8.46 2.00 17.10
CA SER A 165 7.84 0.70 16.79
C SER A 165 7.12 0.12 18.01
N ILE A 166 6.20 -0.82 17.76
CA ILE A 166 5.57 -1.61 18.81
C ILE A 166 5.85 -3.09 18.57
N ASP A 167 6.11 -3.83 19.63
CA ASP A 167 6.45 -5.26 19.56
C ASP A 167 5.23 -6.14 19.32
N ASN A 168 4.07 -5.74 19.87
CA ASN A 168 2.86 -6.54 19.73
C ASN A 168 1.59 -5.68 19.55
N VAL A 169 1.07 -5.66 18.32
CA VAL A 169 -0.20 -4.99 17.96
C VAL A 169 -1.44 -5.56 18.67
N GLU A 170 -1.32 -6.73 19.30
CA GLU A 170 -2.40 -7.34 20.09
C GLU A 170 -2.49 -6.77 21.51
N ILE A 171 -1.54 -5.91 21.93
CA ILE A 171 -1.43 -5.39 23.30
C ILE A 171 -1.45 -3.84 23.31
N PRO A 172 -2.63 -3.20 23.46
CA PRO A 172 -2.81 -1.73 23.34
C PRO A 172 -2.07 -0.83 24.33
N ASN A 173 -1.31 -1.36 25.30
CA ASN A 173 -0.66 -0.54 26.33
C ASN A 173 0.83 -0.86 26.49
N GLU A 174 1.43 -1.48 25.48
CA GLU A 174 2.89 -1.62 25.46
C GLU A 174 3.54 -0.28 25.11
N PRO A 175 4.62 0.10 25.82
CA PRO A 175 5.37 1.29 25.46
C PRO A 175 6.05 1.11 24.10
N PRO A 176 6.10 2.14 23.24
CA PRO A 176 6.87 2.07 22.00
C PRO A 176 8.34 1.77 22.28
N GLU A 177 8.97 1.00 21.40
CA GLU A 177 10.40 0.79 21.41
C GLU A 177 11.17 2.10 21.11
N ASP A 178 12.42 2.18 21.53
CA ASP A 178 13.34 3.28 21.20
C ASP A 178 13.92 3.12 19.78
N ARG A 179 13.02 2.97 18.80
CA ARG A 179 13.36 2.76 17.40
C ARG A 179 12.34 3.43 16.49
N MET A 180 12.80 4.44 15.75
CA MET A 180 12.01 5.12 14.72
C MET A 180 12.68 4.93 13.36
N GLU A 181 12.05 4.15 12.49
CA GLU A 181 12.58 3.90 11.17
C GLU A 181 12.53 5.14 10.29
N SER A 182 13.56 5.33 9.46
CA SER A 182 13.66 6.54 8.61
C SER A 182 12.50 6.68 7.61
N PHE A 183 11.98 5.55 7.13
CA PHE A 183 10.83 5.49 6.24
C PHE A 183 9.53 5.98 6.89
N PHE A 184 9.44 6.05 8.23
CA PHE A 184 8.25 6.60 8.87
C PHE A 184 8.04 8.08 8.47
N LEU A 185 9.11 8.87 8.47
CA LEU A 185 9.06 10.27 8.06
C LEU A 185 9.08 10.41 6.53
N ALA A 186 9.86 9.56 5.85
CA ALA A 186 9.96 9.64 4.40
C ALA A 186 8.68 9.18 3.70
N GLU A 187 8.01 8.15 4.20
CA GLU A 187 6.93 7.46 3.51
C GLU A 187 5.60 7.58 4.26
N THR A 188 5.49 7.00 5.46
CA THR A 188 4.22 6.91 6.19
C THR A 188 3.59 8.28 6.42
N MET A 189 4.35 9.21 7.00
CA MET A 189 3.91 10.58 7.23
C MET A 189 3.68 11.37 5.92
N LYS A 190 4.47 11.10 4.88
CA LYS A 190 4.29 11.77 3.58
C LYS A 190 3.01 11.34 2.89
N TYR A 191 2.72 10.03 2.83
CA TYR A 191 1.48 9.53 2.22
C TYR A 191 0.26 9.94 3.03
N LEU A 192 0.32 9.90 4.36
CA LEU A 192 -0.75 10.43 5.23
C LEU A 192 -0.99 11.92 5.00
N TYR A 193 0.07 12.73 4.92
CA TYR A 193 -0.04 14.15 4.59
C TYR A 193 -0.68 14.37 3.21
N LEU A 194 -0.18 13.70 2.18
CA LEU A 194 -0.67 13.84 0.79
C LEU A 194 -2.10 13.34 0.62
N LEU A 195 -2.52 12.33 1.40
CA LEU A 195 -3.89 11.84 1.42
C LEU A 195 -4.88 12.91 1.93
N MET A 196 -4.44 13.77 2.85
CA MET A 196 -5.24 14.86 3.43
C MET A 196 -5.14 16.16 2.63
N ASP A 197 -4.03 16.40 1.94
CA ASP A 197 -3.78 17.63 1.18
C ASP A 197 -4.41 17.58 -0.22
N LYS A 198 -5.63 18.11 -0.33
CA LYS A 198 -6.35 18.25 -1.61
C LYS A 198 -5.66 19.18 -2.61
N ASN A 199 -4.69 19.98 -2.18
CA ASN A 199 -3.99 20.98 -3.01
C ASN A 199 -2.56 20.55 -3.37
N ALA A 200 -2.13 19.35 -3.00
CA ALA A 200 -0.80 18.86 -3.34
C ALA A 200 -0.59 18.84 -4.86
N ASP A 201 0.49 19.48 -5.35
CA ASP A 201 0.89 19.49 -6.77
C ASP A 201 1.59 18.17 -7.16
N ILE A 202 0.91 17.04 -6.94
CA ILE A 202 1.37 15.69 -7.24
C ILE A 202 0.31 14.97 -8.06
N ASP A 203 0.65 14.61 -9.30
CA ASP A 203 -0.18 13.76 -10.16
C ASP A 203 0.58 12.45 -10.44
N VAL A 204 0.06 11.36 -9.84
CA VAL A 204 0.60 9.99 -9.89
C VAL A 204 0.40 9.27 -11.22
N LEU A 205 -0.37 9.85 -12.15
CA LEU A 205 -0.60 9.31 -13.49
C LEU A 205 0.24 9.98 -14.55
N SER A 206 0.40 11.30 -14.45
CA SER A 206 0.90 12.10 -15.57
C SER A 206 2.22 12.80 -15.29
N THR A 207 2.52 13.25 -14.07
CA THR A 207 3.72 14.09 -13.85
C THR A 207 4.75 13.47 -12.93
N HIS A 208 4.31 12.66 -11.96
CA HIS A 208 5.17 12.12 -10.91
C HIS A 208 5.12 10.60 -10.88
N VAL A 209 6.27 10.00 -10.57
CA VAL A 209 6.41 8.61 -10.15
C VAL A 209 7.18 8.61 -8.84
N PHE A 210 6.64 7.96 -7.82
CA PHE A 210 7.36 7.77 -6.56
C PHE A 210 8.36 6.64 -6.72
N ASN A 211 9.57 6.79 -6.18
CA ASN A 211 10.41 5.62 -5.95
C ASN A 211 9.87 4.80 -4.76
N THR A 212 10.49 3.66 -4.47
CA THR A 212 10.08 2.76 -3.38
C THR A 212 10.32 3.29 -1.96
N GLU A 213 10.74 4.55 -1.81
CA GLU A 213 10.99 5.25 -0.53
C GLU A 213 10.23 6.61 -0.53
N ALA A 214 9.06 6.61 -1.18
CA ALA A 214 8.17 7.74 -1.38
C ALA A 214 8.82 9.05 -1.87
N HIS A 215 9.93 9.03 -2.60
CA HIS A 215 10.51 10.22 -3.21
C HIS A 215 9.92 10.46 -4.61
N PRO A 216 9.18 11.58 -4.82
CA PRO A 216 8.55 11.87 -6.10
C PRO A 216 9.60 12.29 -7.14
N LEU A 217 9.61 11.61 -8.27
CA LEU A 217 10.44 11.90 -9.44
C LEU A 217 9.55 12.38 -10.58
N ARG A 218 10.01 13.38 -11.33
CA ARG A 218 9.28 13.84 -12.53
C ARG A 218 9.48 12.87 -13.69
N ILE A 219 8.39 12.54 -14.38
CA ILE A 219 8.44 11.67 -15.57
C ILE A 219 9.21 12.39 -16.70
N SER A 220 10.25 11.73 -17.21
CA SER A 220 11.11 12.29 -18.24
C SER A 220 10.39 12.39 -19.59
N GLY A 221 10.59 13.52 -20.30
CA GLY A 221 10.00 13.77 -21.62
C GLY A 221 8.62 14.44 -21.64
N LEU A 222 8.09 14.83 -20.48
CA LEU A 222 6.88 15.68 -20.35
C LEU A 222 7.20 17.15 -20.03
N LEU A 223 8.49 17.52 -20.00
CA LEU A 223 8.87 18.93 -20.02
C LEU A 223 8.44 19.52 -21.37
N PRO A 224 7.64 20.60 -21.40
CA PRO A 224 7.32 21.26 -22.66
C PRO A 224 8.62 21.66 -23.35
N ASN A 225 8.75 21.31 -24.63
CA ASN A 225 9.70 21.97 -25.51
C ASN A 225 9.28 23.44 -25.63
N GLY A 226 9.71 24.29 -24.69
CA GLY A 226 9.36 25.70 -24.70
C GLY A 226 9.57 26.43 -23.37
N GLY A 227 10.78 26.94 -23.17
CA GLY A 227 11.06 28.23 -22.51
C GLY A 227 10.41 28.56 -21.17
N SER A 228 11.13 28.30 -20.07
CA SER A 228 11.51 29.35 -19.12
C SER A 228 12.49 28.75 -18.12
N LYS A 229 13.73 29.26 -18.11
CA LYS A 229 14.66 29.05 -17.00
C LYS A 229 14.05 29.72 -15.77
N ARG A 230 13.32 28.97 -14.92
CA ARG A 230 13.08 29.43 -13.56
C ARG A 230 14.43 29.42 -12.86
N LYS A 231 14.92 30.62 -12.56
CA LYS A 231 16.04 30.86 -11.64
C LYS A 231 15.68 30.20 -10.31
N TRP A 232 16.39 29.13 -9.99
CA TRP A 232 16.60 28.75 -8.61
C TRP A 232 17.61 29.75 -8.04
N TRP A 233 17.46 30.08 -6.75
CA TRP A 233 18.12 31.17 -5.99
C TRP A 233 17.41 32.53 -6.06
N GLY A 234 16.64 32.79 -4.99
CA GLY A 234 16.28 34.09 -4.44
C GLY A 234 16.32 33.96 -2.93
#